data_AF-A0A6V8L7A8-F1
#
_entry.id   AF-A0A6V8L7A8-F1
#
_cell.length_a   1.000
_cell.length_b   1.000
_cell.length_c   1.000
_cell.angle_alpha   90.00
_cell.angle_beta   90.00
_cell.angle_gamma   90.00
#
_symmetry.space_group_name_H-M   'P 1'
#
loop_
_entity.id
_entity.type
_entity.pdbx_description
1 polymer ?
#
loop_
_entity_poly.entity_id
_entity_poly.type
_entity_poly.pdbx_seq_one_letter_code
_entity_poly.pdbx_strand_id
1 'polypeptide(L)'
;MPILAAAFVAVCATLGYAAVTQVARRHIPLPLTLGTGLGALAVTAAAFGAPGATVADAWVGALLMVGAVLLFLAPSIDAGRRSDRLLDGPDFAAAAAIAGIIGTFTRIAGILFPDAILAVAALLVLFVAVGVRAMAPEWRRGPILGVAASGAVLAAIAGYTALSGGLRVLATPGALWQADLSAWPTGPDGVGWQAPVALALLAAAAAVVLPRPWAYDVAAVCAGLATVGAPVALGLPWWSPMLVGGAVAIVYGVAAVIAADPRAGLARTAVAAGVALHAVGASLVRPWTTAAALGMVVLVGALVATLARVLPSLDDVSSDEMPPHLGQIGGFAAGGALLALPGAIAAFVAASGMSASAVLAWALGGSALGLAVVAAVRSTVPRYLPYATVGIAGGATLTALASIPTGLPIGVYAAAAALLGVVAELLRAATPPPSRSPSRPSAGR
;
A
#
# COMPACT_ATOMS: atom_id res chain seq x y z
N MET A 1 -8.37 -11.08 -36.75
CA MET A 1 -7.70 -10.38 -35.63
C MET A 1 -7.31 -8.94 -35.93
N PRO A 2 -6.42 -8.62 -36.89
CA PRO A 2 -5.94 -7.24 -37.09
C PRO A 2 -7.05 -6.26 -37.52
N ILE A 3 -8.02 -6.74 -38.31
CA ILE A 3 -9.18 -5.94 -38.75
C ILE A 3 -10.08 -5.55 -37.57
N LEU A 4 -10.30 -6.46 -36.62
CA LEU A 4 -11.12 -6.18 -35.42
C LEU A 4 -10.41 -5.19 -34.48
N ALA A 5 -9.09 -5.33 -34.31
CA ALA A 5 -8.28 -4.38 -33.56
C ALA A 5 -8.30 -2.96 -34.16
N ALA A 6 -8.17 -2.86 -35.49
CA ALA A 6 -8.30 -1.57 -36.18
C ALA A 6 -9.70 -0.95 -36.00
N ALA A 7 -10.76 -1.76 -36.01
CA ALA A 7 -12.11 -1.32 -35.77
C ALA A 7 -12.32 -0.81 -34.32
N PHE A 8 -11.75 -1.50 -33.32
CA PHE A 8 -11.77 -1.02 -31.92
C PHE A 8 -11.07 0.34 -31.78
N VAL A 9 -9.92 0.54 -32.42
CA VAL A 9 -9.19 1.82 -32.38
C VAL A 9 -10.01 2.95 -33.02
N ALA A 10 -10.62 2.69 -34.18
CA ALA A 10 -11.46 3.67 -34.87
C ALA A 10 -12.68 4.09 -34.02
N VAL A 11 -13.36 3.13 -33.39
CA VAL A 11 -14.47 3.41 -32.48
C VAL A 11 -13.99 4.14 -31.23
N CYS A 12 -12.86 3.75 -30.64
CA CYS A 12 -12.28 4.47 -29.49
C CYS A 12 -11.96 5.93 -29.82
N ALA A 13 -11.38 6.20 -30.99
CA ALA A 13 -11.04 7.56 -31.41
C ALA A 13 -12.30 8.42 -31.57
N THR A 14 -13.34 7.91 -32.23
CA THR A 14 -14.59 8.63 -32.44
C THR A 14 -15.36 8.83 -31.12
N LEU A 15 -15.40 7.80 -30.27
CA LEU A 15 -16.06 7.83 -28.95
C LEU A 15 -15.33 8.77 -27.98
N GLY A 16 -14.00 8.73 -27.95
CA GLY A 16 -13.17 9.63 -27.15
C GLY A 16 -13.31 11.09 -27.60
N TYR A 17 -13.33 11.35 -28.91
CA TYR A 17 -13.58 12.69 -29.44
C TYR A 17 -14.99 13.18 -29.05
N ALA A 18 -16.02 12.36 -29.23
CA ALA A 18 -17.38 12.69 -28.84
C ALA A 18 -17.50 13.00 -27.34
N ALA A 19 -16.88 12.19 -26.47
CA ALA A 19 -16.86 12.42 -25.03
C ALA A 19 -16.19 13.75 -24.66
N VAL A 20 -15.04 14.07 -25.25
CA VAL A 20 -14.35 15.35 -25.00
C VAL A 20 -15.20 16.52 -25.47
N THR A 21 -15.83 16.43 -26.66
CA THR A 21 -16.71 17.49 -27.14
C THR A 21 -17.94 17.69 -26.25
N GLN A 22 -18.49 16.61 -25.69
CA GLN A 22 -19.61 16.67 -24.76
C GLN A 22 -19.21 17.35 -23.46
N VAL A 23 -18.07 17.00 -22.89
CA VAL A 23 -17.56 17.63 -21.66
C VAL A 23 -17.24 19.11 -21.90
N ALA A 24 -16.62 19.44 -23.03
CA ALA A 24 -16.21 20.81 -23.35
C ALA A 24 -17.39 21.73 -23.72
N ARG A 25 -18.39 21.23 -24.46
CA ARG A 25 -19.47 22.06 -25.02
C ARG A 25 -20.84 21.81 -24.39
N ARG A 26 -20.97 20.83 -23.48
CA ARG A 26 -22.24 20.35 -22.90
C ARG A 26 -23.31 19.96 -23.94
N HIS A 27 -22.89 19.74 -25.18
CA HIS A 27 -23.76 19.43 -26.30
C HIS A 27 -22.99 18.56 -27.30
N ILE A 28 -23.61 17.48 -27.79
CA ILE A 28 -23.08 16.68 -28.90
C ILE A 28 -24.03 16.83 -30.08
N PRO A 29 -23.54 17.16 -31.29
CA PRO A 29 -24.38 17.15 -32.47
C PRO A 29 -24.85 15.71 -32.77
N LEU A 30 -26.15 15.54 -32.97
CA LEU A 30 -26.83 14.28 -33.29
C LEU A 30 -26.09 13.36 -34.28
N PRO A 31 -25.52 13.84 -35.41
CA PRO A 31 -24.81 12.98 -36.35
C PRO A 31 -23.56 12.31 -35.74
N LEU A 32 -22.85 12.98 -34.82
CA LEU A 32 -21.69 12.38 -34.13
C LEU A 32 -22.15 11.27 -33.18
N THR A 33 -23.20 11.52 -32.38
CA THR A 33 -23.71 10.52 -31.43
C THR A 33 -24.22 9.27 -32.15
N LEU A 34 -25.01 9.44 -33.21
CA LEU A 34 -25.53 8.33 -34.01
C LEU A 34 -24.41 7.57 -34.71
N GLY A 35 -23.43 8.27 -35.31
CA GLY A 35 -22.27 7.65 -35.93
C GLY A 35 -21.44 6.82 -34.94
N THR A 36 -21.15 7.37 -33.76
CA THR A 36 -20.42 6.65 -32.70
C THR A 36 -21.21 5.46 -32.16
N GLY A 37 -22.52 5.61 -31.98
CA GLY A 37 -23.39 4.54 -31.48
C GLY A 37 -23.48 3.36 -32.46
N LEU A 38 -23.70 3.64 -33.74
CA LEU A 38 -23.74 2.62 -34.79
C LEU A 38 -22.37 1.94 -34.95
N GLY A 39 -21.28 2.71 -34.89
CA GLY A 39 -19.91 2.15 -34.92
C GLY A 39 -19.64 1.21 -33.75
N ALA A 40 -19.99 1.62 -32.52
CA ALA A 40 -19.86 0.77 -31.33
C ALA A 40 -20.74 -0.49 -31.44
N LEU A 41 -21.96 -0.38 -31.97
CA LEU A 41 -22.85 -1.52 -32.18
C LEU A 41 -22.27 -2.51 -33.19
N ALA A 42 -21.81 -2.04 -34.34
CA ALA A 42 -21.21 -2.91 -35.35
C ALA A 42 -19.97 -3.64 -34.82
N VAL A 43 -19.10 -2.92 -34.10
CA VAL A 43 -17.87 -3.49 -33.52
C VAL A 43 -18.18 -4.47 -32.38
N THR A 44 -19.19 -4.19 -31.56
CA THR A 44 -19.64 -5.13 -30.52
C THR A 44 -20.23 -6.39 -31.14
N ALA A 45 -21.10 -6.26 -32.15
CA ALA A 45 -21.66 -7.41 -32.85
C ALA A 45 -20.55 -8.28 -33.48
N ALA A 46 -19.54 -7.65 -34.08
CA ALA A 46 -18.37 -8.35 -34.61
C ALA A 46 -17.54 -9.03 -33.50
N ALA A 47 -17.39 -8.40 -32.34
CA ALA A 47 -16.66 -8.96 -31.20
C ALA A 47 -17.35 -10.21 -30.58
N PHE A 48 -18.67 -10.34 -30.70
CA PHE A 48 -19.41 -11.53 -30.25
C PHE A 48 -19.59 -12.58 -31.34
N GLY A 49 -19.70 -12.17 -32.62
CA GLY A 49 -20.12 -13.05 -33.71
C GLY A 49 -19.02 -13.47 -34.69
N ALA A 50 -17.84 -12.83 -34.70
CA ALA A 50 -16.82 -13.12 -35.70
C ALA A 50 -16.08 -14.46 -35.42
N PRO A 51 -15.81 -15.28 -36.45
CA PRO A 51 -14.98 -16.46 -36.31
C PRO A 51 -13.59 -16.11 -35.76
N GLY A 52 -13.21 -16.76 -34.66
CA GLY A 52 -11.96 -16.53 -33.95
C GLY A 52 -12.02 -15.45 -32.86
N ALA A 53 -13.13 -14.72 -32.69
CA ALA A 53 -13.26 -13.75 -31.59
C ALA A 53 -13.08 -14.41 -30.22
N THR A 54 -12.31 -13.76 -29.36
CA THR A 54 -12.04 -14.27 -28.00
C THR A 54 -12.96 -13.60 -26.98
N VAL A 55 -13.04 -14.18 -25.78
CA VAL A 55 -13.76 -13.59 -24.64
C VAL A 55 -13.26 -12.17 -24.33
N ALA A 56 -11.97 -11.91 -24.51
CA ALA A 56 -11.40 -10.57 -24.31
C ALA A 56 -11.92 -9.56 -25.35
N ASP A 57 -12.13 -9.99 -26.60
CA ASP A 57 -12.67 -9.13 -27.65
C ASP A 57 -14.14 -8.76 -27.33
N ALA A 58 -14.92 -9.72 -26.84
CA ALA A 58 -16.30 -9.49 -26.39
C ALA A 58 -16.39 -8.49 -25.23
N TRP A 59 -15.48 -8.57 -24.24
CA TRP A 59 -15.41 -7.60 -23.14
C TRP A 59 -15.08 -6.19 -23.61
N VAL A 60 -14.11 -6.04 -24.52
CA VAL A 60 -13.76 -4.73 -25.10
C VAL A 60 -14.95 -4.18 -25.90
N GLY A 61 -15.59 -4.99 -26.74
CA GLY A 61 -16.79 -4.60 -27.48
C GLY A 61 -17.92 -4.15 -26.56
N ALA A 62 -18.25 -4.94 -25.53
CA ALA A 62 -19.26 -4.58 -24.53
C ALA A 62 -18.94 -3.26 -23.82
N LEU A 63 -17.67 -3.01 -23.49
CA LEU A 63 -17.26 -1.78 -22.82
C LEU A 63 -17.40 -0.55 -23.73
N LEU A 64 -17.10 -0.69 -25.03
CA LEU A 64 -17.34 0.37 -26.03
C LEU A 64 -18.85 0.62 -26.23
N MET A 65 -19.66 -0.43 -26.24
CA MET A 65 -21.12 -0.29 -26.29
C MET A 65 -21.64 0.48 -25.07
N VAL A 66 -21.20 0.10 -23.86
CA VAL A 66 -21.58 0.82 -22.63
C VAL A 66 -21.17 2.28 -22.71
N GLY A 67 -19.97 2.59 -23.21
CA GLY A 67 -19.54 3.97 -23.45
C GLY A 67 -20.44 4.73 -24.42
N ALA A 68 -20.83 4.11 -25.53
CA ALA A 68 -21.74 4.72 -26.50
C ALA A 68 -23.16 4.95 -25.93
N VAL A 69 -23.67 4.00 -25.15
CA VAL A 69 -24.96 4.12 -24.46
C VAL A 69 -24.90 5.25 -23.42
N LEU A 70 -23.83 5.35 -22.64
CA LEU A 70 -23.65 6.43 -21.66
C LEU A 70 -23.54 7.81 -22.31
N LEU A 71 -22.85 7.91 -23.46
CA LEU A 71 -22.82 9.15 -24.27
C LEU A 71 -24.23 9.58 -24.69
N PHE A 72 -25.06 8.63 -25.12
CA PHE A 72 -26.44 8.88 -25.55
C PHE A 72 -27.36 9.26 -24.38
N LEU A 73 -27.21 8.59 -23.23
CA LEU A 73 -28.04 8.83 -22.04
C LEU A 73 -27.60 10.05 -21.21
N ALA A 74 -26.40 10.58 -21.41
CA ALA A 74 -25.86 11.67 -20.59
C ALA A 74 -26.82 12.86 -20.37
N PRO A 75 -27.54 13.40 -21.39
CA PRO A 75 -28.52 14.47 -21.17
C PRO A 75 -29.69 14.07 -20.26
N SER A 76 -30.14 12.82 -20.35
CA SER A 76 -31.23 12.29 -19.51
C SER A 76 -30.80 12.04 -18.07
N ILE A 77 -29.53 11.64 -17.87
CA ILE A 77 -28.92 11.45 -16.55
C ILE A 77 -28.80 12.80 -15.83
N ASP A 78 -28.48 13.86 -16.57
CA ASP A 78 -28.40 15.22 -16.02
C ASP A 78 -29.78 15.81 -15.67
N ALA A 79 -30.82 15.48 -16.44
CA ALA A 79 -32.18 15.97 -16.20
C ALA A 79 -32.83 15.42 -14.91
N GLY A 80 -32.39 14.25 -14.44
CA GLY A 80 -32.93 13.58 -13.24
C GLY A 80 -32.21 13.92 -11.92
N ARG A 81 -31.32 14.91 -11.89
CA ARG A 81 -30.39 15.12 -10.76
C ARG A 81 -30.99 15.80 -9.53
N ARG A 82 -30.57 15.33 -8.34
CA ARG A 82 -30.50 16.15 -7.11
C ARG A 82 -29.23 17.00 -7.15
N SER A 83 -29.29 18.24 -6.63
CA SER A 83 -28.22 19.24 -6.61
C SER A 83 -26.89 18.75 -6.02
N ASP A 84 -26.92 17.70 -5.19
CA ASP A 84 -25.80 17.35 -4.30
C ASP A 84 -24.81 16.31 -4.89
N ARG A 85 -25.03 15.81 -6.10
CA ARG A 85 -24.09 14.86 -6.74
C ARG A 85 -22.90 15.57 -7.39
N LEU A 86 -21.70 15.02 -7.23
CA LEU A 86 -20.44 15.61 -7.72
C LEU A 86 -20.07 15.24 -9.17
N LEU A 87 -20.76 14.26 -9.79
CA LEU A 87 -20.49 13.75 -11.14
C LEU A 87 -21.71 13.95 -12.05
N ASP A 88 -21.44 14.37 -13.28
CA ASP A 88 -22.44 14.65 -14.31
C ASP A 88 -22.51 13.50 -15.35
N GLY A 89 -23.59 13.40 -16.12
CA GLY A 89 -23.73 12.42 -17.20
C GLY A 89 -22.53 12.38 -18.18
N PRO A 90 -22.03 13.54 -18.65
CA PRO A 90 -20.81 13.62 -19.46
C PRO A 90 -19.56 13.07 -18.78
N ASP A 91 -19.45 13.14 -17.45
CA ASP A 91 -18.31 12.56 -16.73
C ASP A 91 -18.30 11.04 -16.82
N PHE A 92 -19.48 10.40 -16.70
CA PHE A 92 -19.60 8.95 -16.85
C PHE A 92 -19.30 8.49 -18.27
N ALA A 93 -19.74 9.26 -19.27
CA ALA A 93 -19.45 8.98 -20.66
C ALA A 93 -17.95 9.10 -20.97
N ALA A 94 -17.29 10.17 -20.47
CA ALA A 94 -15.84 10.33 -20.59
C ALA A 94 -15.05 9.26 -19.83
N ALA A 95 -15.53 8.82 -18.66
CA ALA A 95 -14.92 7.73 -17.91
C ALA A 95 -14.97 6.41 -18.70
N ALA A 96 -16.13 6.07 -19.27
CA ALA A 96 -16.30 4.89 -20.09
C ALA A 96 -15.46 4.95 -21.38
N ALA A 97 -15.34 6.13 -21.99
CA ALA A 97 -14.49 6.33 -23.15
C ALA A 97 -13.01 6.05 -22.85
N ILE A 98 -12.49 6.58 -21.74
CA ILE A 98 -11.13 6.34 -21.29
C ILE A 98 -10.89 4.87 -20.95
N ALA A 99 -11.84 4.22 -20.25
CA ALA A 99 -11.76 2.79 -19.99
C ALA A 99 -11.77 1.96 -21.30
N GLY A 100 -12.55 2.38 -22.30
CA GLY A 100 -12.59 1.78 -23.64
C GLY A 100 -11.27 1.87 -24.38
N ILE A 101 -10.65 3.05 -24.34
CA ILE A 101 -9.31 3.28 -24.90
C ILE A 101 -8.30 2.37 -24.22
N ILE A 102 -8.26 2.35 -22.88
CA ILE A 102 -7.33 1.51 -22.11
C ILE A 102 -7.55 0.03 -22.43
N GLY A 103 -8.80 -0.44 -22.42
CA GLY A 103 -9.15 -1.83 -22.74
C GLY A 103 -8.75 -2.25 -24.15
N THR A 104 -9.00 -1.40 -25.14
CA THR A 104 -8.63 -1.63 -26.54
C THR A 104 -7.13 -1.74 -26.72
N PHE A 105 -6.36 -0.79 -26.21
CA PHE A 105 -4.90 -0.83 -26.31
C PHE A 105 -4.30 -1.95 -25.46
N THR A 106 -4.90 -2.29 -24.32
CA THR A 106 -4.51 -3.48 -23.54
C THR A 106 -4.73 -4.76 -24.33
N ARG A 107 -5.83 -4.86 -25.07
CA ARG A 107 -6.09 -6.01 -25.95
C ARG A 107 -5.06 -6.10 -27.08
N ILE A 108 -4.72 -4.99 -27.71
CA ILE A 108 -3.66 -4.92 -28.74
C ILE A 108 -2.31 -5.32 -28.12
N ALA A 109 -1.98 -4.81 -26.94
CA ALA A 109 -0.77 -5.17 -26.20
C ALA A 109 -0.72 -6.66 -25.88
N GLY A 110 -1.85 -7.29 -25.55
CA GLY A 110 -1.93 -8.74 -25.33
C GLY A 110 -1.63 -9.59 -26.58
N ILE A 111 -1.77 -9.02 -27.78
CA ILE A 111 -1.39 -9.68 -29.04
C ILE A 111 0.10 -9.48 -29.33
N LEU A 112 0.63 -8.28 -29.07
CA LEU A 112 2.03 -7.92 -29.35
C LEU A 112 3.03 -8.43 -28.30
N PHE A 113 2.60 -8.46 -27.04
CA PHE A 113 3.43 -8.76 -25.87
C PHE A 113 2.70 -9.75 -24.95
N PRO A 114 2.49 -11.00 -25.38
CA PRO A 114 1.74 -12.00 -24.61
C PRO A 114 2.35 -12.22 -23.20
N ASP A 115 3.68 -12.15 -23.10
CA ASP A 115 4.42 -12.38 -21.85
C ASP A 115 4.59 -11.13 -20.98
N ALA A 116 3.97 -10.00 -21.33
CA ALA A 116 4.09 -8.74 -20.58
C ALA A 116 2.76 -7.95 -20.50
N ILE A 117 1.63 -8.58 -20.80
CA ILE A 117 0.33 -7.90 -20.93
C ILE A 117 -0.04 -7.03 -19.71
N LEU A 118 0.19 -7.52 -18.48
CA LEU A 118 -0.21 -6.81 -17.27
C LEU A 118 0.68 -5.58 -17.02
N ALA A 119 1.99 -5.71 -17.24
CA ALA A 119 2.94 -4.61 -17.11
C ALA A 119 2.69 -3.53 -18.19
N VAL A 120 2.44 -3.94 -19.43
CA VAL A 120 2.14 -3.00 -20.53
C VAL A 120 0.79 -2.30 -20.31
N ALA A 121 -0.22 -3.01 -19.81
CA ALA A 121 -1.51 -2.41 -19.45
C ALA A 121 -1.36 -1.37 -18.34
N ALA A 122 -0.58 -1.67 -17.29
CA ALA A 122 -0.30 -0.72 -16.23
C ALA A 122 0.51 0.50 -16.72
N LEU A 123 1.47 0.30 -17.62
CA LEU A 123 2.22 1.40 -18.26
C LEU A 123 1.30 2.29 -19.08
N LEU A 124 0.35 1.70 -19.82
CA LEU A 124 -0.67 2.44 -20.55
C LEU A 124 -1.56 3.26 -19.61
N VAL A 125 -2.00 2.68 -18.49
CA VAL A 125 -2.76 3.42 -17.47
C VAL A 125 -1.96 4.60 -16.93
N LEU A 126 -0.65 4.42 -16.67
CA LEU A 126 0.23 5.52 -16.27
C LEU A 126 0.35 6.59 -17.36
N PHE A 127 0.50 6.21 -18.63
CA PHE A 127 0.57 7.15 -19.74
C PHE A 127 -0.72 7.97 -19.88
N VAL A 128 -1.88 7.31 -19.82
CA VAL A 128 -3.19 7.98 -19.85
C VAL A 128 -3.38 8.84 -18.61
N ALA A 129 -2.95 8.39 -17.43
CA ALA A 129 -2.98 9.18 -16.19
C ALA A 129 -2.21 10.50 -16.32
N VAL A 130 -1.00 10.47 -16.90
CA VAL A 130 -0.21 11.67 -17.19
C VAL A 130 -0.93 12.57 -18.20
N GLY A 131 -1.52 11.99 -19.26
CA GLY A 131 -2.31 12.74 -20.24
C GLY A 131 -3.52 13.45 -19.62
N VAL A 132 -4.30 12.74 -18.80
CA VAL A 132 -5.44 13.31 -18.07
C VAL A 132 -4.99 14.41 -17.11
N ARG A 133 -3.82 14.25 -16.47
CA ARG A 133 -3.25 15.26 -15.58
C ARG A 133 -2.89 16.56 -16.32
N ALA A 134 -2.62 16.50 -17.62
CA ALA A 134 -2.30 17.67 -18.44
C ALA A 134 -3.54 18.46 -18.92
N MET A 135 -4.75 17.88 -18.86
CA MET A 135 -5.99 18.54 -19.32
C MET A 135 -6.39 19.73 -18.42
N ALA A 136 -7.34 20.58 -18.80
CA ALA A 136 -7.87 21.60 -17.89
C ALA A 136 -8.61 20.96 -16.69
N PRO A 137 -8.52 21.49 -15.45
CA PRO A 137 -9.09 20.86 -14.24
C PRO A 137 -10.57 20.50 -14.35
N GLU A 138 -11.34 21.30 -15.09
CA GLU A 138 -12.77 21.13 -15.33
C GLU A 138 -13.10 19.86 -16.12
N TRP A 139 -12.18 19.41 -17.00
CA TRP A 139 -12.40 18.26 -17.88
C TRP A 139 -11.87 16.95 -17.32
N ARG A 140 -11.18 16.98 -16.16
CA ARG A 140 -10.48 15.80 -15.63
C ARG A 140 -11.41 14.83 -14.90
N ARG A 141 -12.57 15.27 -14.41
CA ARG A 141 -13.39 14.48 -13.47
C ARG A 141 -13.80 13.12 -14.04
N GLY A 142 -14.48 13.09 -15.20
CA GLY A 142 -14.78 11.86 -15.91
C GLY A 142 -13.55 11.01 -16.26
N PRO A 143 -12.54 11.57 -16.96
CA PRO A 143 -11.33 10.82 -17.30
C PRO A 143 -10.58 10.22 -16.10
N ILE A 144 -10.48 10.93 -14.97
CA ILE A 144 -9.89 10.40 -13.72
C ILE A 144 -10.63 9.14 -13.29
N LEU A 145 -11.98 9.13 -13.35
CA LEU A 145 -12.78 7.97 -12.98
C LEU A 145 -12.50 6.78 -13.91
N GLY A 146 -12.37 7.02 -15.22
CA GLY A 146 -12.04 5.98 -16.20
C GLY A 146 -10.66 5.36 -15.96
N VAL A 147 -9.65 6.19 -15.70
CA VAL A 147 -8.30 5.73 -15.33
C VAL A 147 -8.33 4.97 -14.00
N ALA A 148 -9.04 5.49 -12.99
CA ALA A 148 -9.16 4.87 -11.68
C ALA A 148 -9.86 3.50 -11.74
N ALA A 149 -10.95 3.38 -12.49
CA ALA A 149 -11.67 2.12 -12.65
C ALA A 149 -10.82 1.07 -13.37
N SER A 150 -10.17 1.45 -14.48
CA SER A 150 -9.28 0.56 -15.23
C SER A 150 -8.07 0.14 -14.39
N GLY A 151 -7.44 1.11 -13.71
CA GLY A 151 -6.33 0.87 -12.79
C GLY A 151 -6.72 -0.01 -11.61
N ALA A 152 -7.94 0.11 -11.08
CA ALA A 152 -8.44 -0.73 -9.99
C ALA A 152 -8.59 -2.19 -10.41
N VAL A 153 -9.10 -2.46 -11.61
CA VAL A 153 -9.19 -3.84 -12.14
C VAL A 153 -7.80 -4.44 -12.30
N LEU A 154 -6.86 -3.70 -12.92
CA LEU A 154 -5.48 -4.17 -13.08
C LEU A 154 -4.78 -4.35 -11.71
N ALA A 155 -4.99 -3.43 -10.77
CA ALA A 155 -4.45 -3.51 -9.42
C ALA A 155 -5.04 -4.69 -8.64
N ALA A 156 -6.30 -5.05 -8.85
CA ALA A 156 -6.91 -6.22 -8.22
C ALA A 156 -6.26 -7.52 -8.73
N ILE A 157 -6.05 -7.63 -10.04
CA ILE A 157 -5.40 -8.80 -10.66
C ILE A 157 -3.93 -8.89 -10.22
N ALA A 158 -3.19 -7.78 -10.35
CA ALA A 158 -1.78 -7.69 -9.96
C ALA A 158 -1.60 -7.87 -8.45
N GLY A 159 -2.50 -7.32 -7.65
CA GLY A 159 -2.52 -7.43 -6.20
C GLY A 159 -2.82 -8.85 -5.73
N TYR A 160 -3.81 -9.52 -6.32
CA TYR A 160 -4.11 -10.92 -6.01
C TYR A 160 -2.93 -11.84 -6.34
N THR A 161 -2.28 -11.64 -7.49
CA THR A 161 -1.11 -12.44 -7.90
C THR A 161 0.10 -12.16 -7.00
N ALA A 162 0.39 -10.90 -6.67
CA ALA A 162 1.45 -10.53 -5.74
C ALA A 162 1.20 -11.08 -4.32
N LEU A 163 -0.05 -11.01 -3.84
CA LEU A 163 -0.41 -11.47 -2.50
C LEU A 163 -0.41 -12.99 -2.40
N SER A 164 -0.96 -13.70 -3.38
CA SER A 164 -0.93 -15.17 -3.40
C SER A 164 0.51 -15.70 -3.49
N GLY A 165 1.37 -15.08 -4.29
CA GLY A 165 2.81 -15.39 -4.34
C GLY A 165 3.51 -15.09 -3.02
N GLY A 166 3.36 -13.87 -2.50
CA GLY A 166 3.99 -13.45 -1.25
C GLY A 166 3.53 -14.24 -0.03
N LEU A 167 2.24 -14.57 0.09
CA LEU A 167 1.74 -15.34 1.24
C LEU A 167 2.17 -16.82 1.20
N ARG A 168 2.45 -17.39 0.02
CA ARG A 168 3.02 -18.75 -0.08
C ARG A 168 4.36 -18.87 0.64
N VAL A 169 5.15 -17.80 0.71
CA VAL A 169 6.40 -17.77 1.49
C VAL A 169 6.14 -18.09 2.96
N LEU A 170 5.04 -17.59 3.53
CA LEU A 170 4.68 -17.84 4.93
C LEU A 170 4.23 -19.30 5.16
N ALA A 171 3.83 -19.99 4.10
CA ALA A 171 3.40 -21.38 4.12
C ALA A 171 4.53 -22.35 3.71
N THR A 172 5.80 -21.91 3.73
CA THR A 172 6.94 -22.79 3.43
C THR A 172 6.93 -23.98 4.40
N PRO A 173 6.91 -25.24 3.90
CA PRO A 173 6.80 -26.43 4.74
C PRO A 173 7.91 -26.54 5.79
N GLY A 174 7.61 -27.16 6.94
CA GLY A 174 8.57 -27.46 8.00
C GLY A 174 8.21 -26.81 9.34
N ALA A 175 8.99 -27.12 10.37
CA ALA A 175 8.82 -26.52 11.69
C ALA A 175 9.35 -25.08 11.71
N LEU A 176 8.87 -24.28 12.67
CA LEU A 176 9.41 -22.94 12.92
C LEU A 176 10.94 -23.01 13.05
N TRP A 177 11.66 -22.10 12.36
CA TRP A 177 13.12 -22.07 12.30
C TRP A 177 13.81 -23.27 11.63
N GLN A 178 13.05 -24.23 11.11
CA GLN A 178 13.53 -25.41 10.38
C GLN A 178 12.71 -25.64 9.10
N ALA A 179 12.31 -24.57 8.41
CA ALA A 179 11.58 -24.70 7.15
C ALA A 179 12.45 -25.38 6.07
N ASP A 180 11.80 -26.15 5.20
CA ASP A 180 12.40 -26.80 4.04
C ASP A 180 12.62 -25.78 2.93
N LEU A 181 13.89 -25.38 2.78
CA LEU A 181 14.30 -24.40 1.77
C LEU A 181 14.29 -24.96 0.35
N SER A 182 14.26 -26.29 0.17
CA SER A 182 14.14 -26.90 -1.16
C SER A 182 12.73 -26.70 -1.75
N ALA A 183 11.73 -26.54 -0.88
CA ALA A 183 10.36 -26.20 -1.23
C ALA A 183 10.10 -24.69 -1.29
N TRP A 184 11.16 -23.86 -1.24
CA TRP A 184 11.00 -22.41 -1.30
C TRP A 184 10.33 -21.99 -2.62
N PRO A 185 9.24 -21.20 -2.58
CA PRO A 185 8.54 -20.80 -3.79
C PRO A 185 9.44 -19.93 -4.66
N THR A 186 10.01 -20.56 -5.68
CA THR A 186 10.77 -19.93 -6.76
C THR A 186 10.22 -20.47 -8.06
N GLY A 187 9.77 -19.60 -8.95
CA GLY A 187 9.37 -20.03 -10.28
C GLY A 187 8.26 -19.21 -10.92
N PRO A 188 8.14 -19.32 -12.25
CA PRO A 188 7.27 -18.49 -13.09
C PRO A 188 5.80 -18.97 -13.11
N ASP A 189 5.35 -19.74 -12.12
CA ASP A 189 4.00 -20.31 -12.10
C ASP A 189 2.95 -19.21 -11.82
N GLY A 190 2.59 -18.44 -12.85
CA GLY A 190 1.67 -17.31 -12.79
C GLY A 190 2.15 -16.09 -13.58
N VAL A 191 1.63 -14.89 -13.26
CA VAL A 191 1.92 -13.61 -13.95
C VAL A 191 3.33 -13.05 -13.65
N GLY A 192 4.25 -13.92 -13.20
CA GLY A 192 5.69 -13.67 -13.03
C GLY A 192 6.06 -12.31 -12.43
N TRP A 193 7.15 -11.74 -12.97
CA TRP A 193 7.68 -10.40 -12.65
C TRP A 193 6.72 -9.25 -12.98
N GLN A 194 5.68 -9.48 -13.79
CA GLN A 194 4.79 -8.41 -14.26
C GLN A 194 3.94 -7.85 -13.13
N ALA A 195 3.50 -8.67 -12.17
CA ALA A 195 2.63 -8.24 -11.07
C ALA A 195 3.25 -7.11 -10.21
N PRO A 196 4.48 -7.25 -9.65
CA PRO A 196 5.09 -6.17 -8.89
C PRO A 196 5.41 -4.94 -9.75
N VAL A 197 5.81 -5.12 -11.01
CA VAL A 197 6.06 -3.99 -11.92
C VAL A 197 4.77 -3.23 -12.25
N ALA A 198 3.69 -3.95 -12.54
CA ALA A 198 2.38 -3.37 -12.79
C ALA A 198 1.87 -2.59 -11.57
N LEU A 199 2.01 -3.15 -10.36
CA LEU A 199 1.64 -2.46 -9.13
C LEU A 199 2.49 -1.20 -8.89
N ALA A 200 3.79 -1.23 -9.19
CA ALA A 200 4.65 -0.05 -9.09
C ALA A 200 4.24 1.06 -10.09
N LEU A 201 3.92 0.68 -11.33
CA LEU A 201 3.42 1.60 -12.36
C LEU A 201 2.04 2.16 -11.99
N LEU A 202 1.15 1.34 -11.44
CA LEU A 202 -0.17 1.76 -10.95
C LEU A 202 -0.06 2.64 -9.71
N ALA A 203 0.93 2.42 -8.84
CA ALA A 203 1.22 3.32 -7.72
C ALA A 203 1.63 4.71 -8.23
N ALA A 204 2.48 4.78 -9.25
CA ALA A 204 2.84 6.03 -9.90
C ALA A 204 1.63 6.68 -10.58
N ALA A 205 0.79 5.90 -11.29
CA ALA A 205 -0.40 6.41 -11.94
C ALA A 205 -1.39 7.01 -10.93
N ALA A 206 -1.63 6.30 -9.83
CA ALA A 206 -2.47 6.76 -8.72
C ALA A 206 -1.94 8.07 -8.11
N ALA A 207 -0.62 8.17 -7.88
CA ALA A 207 0.00 9.37 -7.35
C ALA A 207 -0.13 10.59 -8.30
N VAL A 208 -0.17 10.35 -9.62
CA VAL A 208 -0.29 11.40 -10.65
C VAL A 208 -1.73 11.89 -10.80
N VAL A 209 -2.70 10.97 -10.90
CA VAL A 209 -4.05 11.29 -11.40
C VAL A 209 -5.11 11.42 -10.32
N LEU A 210 -5.00 10.68 -9.21
CA LEU A 210 -6.07 10.66 -8.21
C LEU A 210 -6.11 11.97 -7.40
N PRO A 211 -7.31 12.41 -6.98
CA PRO A 211 -7.43 13.50 -6.05
C PRO A 211 -6.85 13.10 -4.69
N ARG A 212 -6.23 14.06 -4.00
CA ARG A 212 -5.90 13.89 -2.59
C ARG A 212 -7.21 13.82 -1.78
N PRO A 213 -7.32 12.91 -0.81
CA PRO A 213 -6.24 12.10 -0.22
C PRO A 213 -6.06 10.71 -0.83
N TRP A 214 -6.97 10.25 -1.70
CA TRP A 214 -6.97 8.89 -2.26
C TRP A 214 -5.65 8.51 -2.95
N ALA A 215 -4.99 9.49 -3.57
CA ALA A 215 -3.67 9.30 -4.18
C ALA A 215 -2.64 8.70 -3.21
N TYR A 216 -2.66 9.10 -1.92
CA TYR A 216 -1.71 8.59 -0.93
C TYR A 216 -1.99 7.13 -0.59
N ASP A 217 -3.24 6.81 -0.28
CA ASP A 217 -3.65 5.49 0.18
C ASP A 217 -3.46 4.46 -0.94
N VAL A 218 -3.95 4.76 -2.15
CA VAL A 218 -3.88 3.83 -3.30
C VAL A 218 -2.44 3.62 -3.76
N ALA A 219 -1.64 4.69 -3.86
CA ALA A 219 -0.24 4.55 -4.28
C ALA A 219 0.58 3.77 -3.24
N ALA A 220 0.37 4.05 -1.95
CA ALA A 220 1.06 3.33 -0.89
C ALA A 220 0.69 1.84 -0.86
N VAL A 221 -0.61 1.50 -0.96
CA VAL A 221 -1.07 0.10 -0.98
C VAL A 221 -0.50 -0.65 -2.19
N CYS A 222 -0.52 -0.05 -3.39
CA CYS A 222 0.04 -0.68 -4.58
C CYS A 222 1.54 -0.94 -4.42
N ALA A 223 2.31 0.02 -3.91
CA ALA A 223 3.73 -0.16 -3.64
C ALA A 223 4.00 -1.23 -2.56
N GLY A 224 3.19 -1.28 -1.51
CA GLY A 224 3.28 -2.32 -0.48
C GLY A 224 3.05 -3.72 -1.06
N LEU A 225 1.99 -3.90 -1.84
CA LEU A 225 1.70 -5.16 -2.52
C LEU A 225 2.79 -5.55 -3.52
N ALA A 226 3.35 -4.58 -4.27
CA ALA A 226 4.48 -4.82 -5.16
C ALA A 226 5.68 -5.38 -4.39
N THR A 227 5.94 -4.81 -3.22
CA THR A 227 7.05 -5.21 -2.35
C THR A 227 6.88 -6.64 -1.81
N VAL A 228 5.67 -7.00 -1.39
CA VAL A 228 5.32 -8.34 -0.89
C VAL A 228 5.48 -9.41 -1.98
N GLY A 229 5.04 -9.12 -3.21
CA GLY A 229 5.12 -10.08 -4.32
C GLY A 229 6.50 -10.17 -4.98
N ALA A 230 7.32 -9.11 -4.90
CA ALA A 230 8.57 -9.00 -5.66
C ALA A 230 9.57 -10.15 -5.44
N PRO A 231 9.86 -10.60 -4.20
CA PRO A 231 10.79 -11.71 -3.96
C PRO A 231 10.48 -12.97 -4.76
N VAL A 232 9.21 -13.42 -4.71
CA VAL A 232 8.77 -14.65 -5.38
C VAL A 232 8.69 -14.43 -6.89
N ALA A 233 8.10 -13.31 -7.31
CA ALA A 233 7.89 -12.98 -8.71
C ALA A 233 9.19 -12.82 -9.51
N LEU A 234 10.26 -12.36 -8.86
CA LEU A 234 11.59 -12.18 -9.45
C LEU A 234 12.50 -13.40 -9.24
N GLY A 235 12.02 -14.48 -8.62
CA GLY A 235 12.82 -15.67 -8.34
C GLY A 235 14.00 -15.39 -7.40
N LEU A 236 13.85 -14.42 -6.49
CA LEU A 236 14.92 -14.04 -5.58
C LEU A 236 15.13 -15.12 -4.49
N PRO A 237 16.33 -15.18 -3.89
CA PRO A 237 16.63 -16.09 -2.81
C PRO A 237 15.72 -15.89 -1.59
N TRP A 238 15.61 -16.91 -0.75
CA TRP A 238 14.70 -16.95 0.40
C TRP A 238 14.94 -15.88 1.46
N TRP A 239 16.14 -15.31 1.54
CA TRP A 239 16.46 -14.18 2.43
C TRP A 239 16.04 -12.82 1.86
N SER A 240 15.60 -12.75 0.60
CA SER A 240 15.28 -11.47 -0.06
C SER A 240 14.06 -10.72 0.47
N PRO A 241 12.96 -11.35 0.95
CA PRO A 241 11.84 -10.61 1.53
C PRO A 241 12.25 -9.74 2.72
N MET A 242 13.25 -10.20 3.48
CA MET A 242 13.86 -9.46 4.58
C MET A 242 14.45 -8.14 4.07
N LEU A 243 15.36 -8.18 3.10
CA LEU A 243 16.06 -6.98 2.60
C LEU A 243 15.13 -6.05 1.82
N VAL A 244 14.30 -6.61 0.95
CA VAL A 244 13.35 -5.84 0.12
C VAL A 244 12.31 -5.16 1.01
N GLY A 245 11.72 -5.89 1.97
CA GLY A 245 10.77 -5.34 2.91
C GLY A 245 11.39 -4.32 3.87
N GLY A 246 12.61 -4.57 4.35
CA GLY A 246 13.37 -3.63 5.18
C GLY A 246 13.68 -2.32 4.46
N ALA A 247 14.14 -2.38 3.21
CA ALA A 247 14.42 -1.19 2.40
C ALA A 247 13.15 -0.34 2.18
N VAL A 248 12.03 -0.96 1.84
CA VAL A 248 10.75 -0.26 1.65
C VAL A 248 10.23 0.30 2.96
N ALA A 249 10.35 -0.43 4.08
CA ALA A 249 9.97 0.07 5.40
C ALA A 249 10.80 1.31 5.81
N ILE A 250 12.11 1.35 5.51
CA ILE A 250 12.94 2.55 5.70
C ILE A 250 12.41 3.71 4.86
N VAL A 251 12.24 3.52 3.55
CA VAL A 251 11.81 4.58 2.64
C VAL A 251 10.45 5.12 3.04
N TYR A 252 9.47 4.25 3.29
CA TYR A 252 8.12 4.67 3.69
C TYR A 252 8.08 5.24 5.11
N GLY A 253 8.88 4.74 6.04
CA GLY A 253 9.00 5.29 7.39
C GLY A 253 9.58 6.70 7.39
N VAL A 254 10.67 6.93 6.66
CA VAL A 254 11.26 8.27 6.49
C VAL A 254 10.30 9.20 5.75
N ALA A 255 9.69 8.73 4.65
CA ALA A 255 8.71 9.51 3.90
C ALA A 255 7.43 9.81 4.68
N ALA A 256 7.08 9.01 5.70
CA ALA A 256 5.98 9.29 6.60
C ALA A 256 6.26 10.49 7.50
N VAL A 257 7.50 10.62 7.99
CA VAL A 257 7.93 11.73 8.84
C VAL A 257 8.04 13.04 8.05
N ILE A 258 8.53 12.98 6.81
CA ILE A 258 8.66 14.16 5.93
C ILE A 258 7.30 14.60 5.36
N ALA A 259 6.24 13.81 5.56
CA ALA A 259 4.93 14.13 5.01
C ALA A 259 4.32 15.37 5.67
N ALA A 260 4.12 16.44 4.89
CA ALA A 260 3.41 17.63 5.35
C ALA A 260 1.91 17.36 5.65
N ASP A 261 1.32 16.37 4.98
CA ASP A 261 -0.07 15.97 5.17
C ASP A 261 -0.17 14.79 6.16
N PRO A 262 -0.89 14.93 7.29
CA PRO A 262 -1.07 13.86 8.27
C PRO A 262 -1.56 12.54 7.67
N ARG A 263 -2.48 12.61 6.68
CA ARG A 263 -3.04 11.39 6.08
C ARG A 263 -2.01 10.68 5.22
N ALA A 264 -1.16 11.43 4.50
CA ALA A 264 -0.04 10.84 3.76
C ALA A 264 0.96 10.17 4.70
N GLY A 265 1.27 10.80 5.85
CA GLY A 265 2.15 10.23 6.87
C GLY A 265 1.61 8.91 7.44
N LEU A 266 0.34 8.88 7.83
CA LEU A 266 -0.30 7.68 8.37
C LEU A 266 -0.42 6.55 7.33
N ALA A 267 -0.81 6.86 6.08
CA ALA A 267 -0.87 5.88 5.00
C ALA A 267 0.49 5.21 4.76
N ARG A 268 1.57 6.01 4.73
CA ARG A 268 2.93 5.50 4.55
C ARG A 268 3.40 4.66 5.73
N THR A 269 3.06 5.07 6.95
CA THR A 269 3.35 4.32 8.18
C THR A 269 2.66 2.95 8.18
N ALA A 270 1.39 2.90 7.77
CA ALA A 270 0.63 1.65 7.68
C ALA A 270 1.26 0.66 6.68
N VAL A 271 1.73 1.15 5.53
CA VAL A 271 2.40 0.32 4.52
C VAL A 271 3.78 -0.14 4.99
N ALA A 272 4.58 0.75 5.60
CA ALA A 272 5.87 0.38 6.19
C ALA A 272 5.69 -0.74 7.24
N ALA A 273 4.69 -0.62 8.11
CA ALA A 273 4.37 -1.63 9.12
C ALA A 273 3.92 -2.96 8.48
N GLY A 274 3.00 -2.92 7.51
CA GLY A 274 2.51 -4.13 6.82
C GLY A 274 3.61 -4.89 6.08
N VAL A 275 4.48 -4.17 5.37
CA VAL A 275 5.63 -4.75 4.67
C VAL A 275 6.66 -5.31 5.65
N ALA A 276 6.95 -4.60 6.74
CA ALA A 276 7.86 -5.08 7.78
C ALA A 276 7.34 -6.36 8.46
N LEU A 277 6.03 -6.43 8.76
CA LEU A 277 5.40 -7.63 9.31
C LEU A 277 5.49 -8.81 8.35
N HIS A 278 5.24 -8.58 7.06
CA HIS A 278 5.43 -9.60 6.04
C HIS A 278 6.89 -10.07 5.97
N ALA A 279 7.85 -9.16 6.00
CA ALA A 279 9.28 -9.48 5.98
C ALA A 279 9.71 -10.30 7.22
N VAL A 280 9.19 -9.97 8.41
CA VAL A 280 9.41 -10.76 9.64
C VAL A 280 8.82 -12.16 9.49
N GLY A 281 7.57 -12.27 9.03
CA GLY A 281 6.91 -13.56 8.80
C GLY A 281 7.67 -14.44 7.80
N ALA A 282 8.12 -13.86 6.69
CA ALA A 282 8.93 -14.54 5.68
C ALA A 282 10.31 -14.97 6.21
N SER A 283 10.80 -14.33 7.27
CA SER A 283 12.10 -14.59 7.89
C SER A 283 12.06 -15.64 9.00
N LEU A 284 10.88 -16.19 9.33
CA LEU A 284 10.68 -17.25 10.32
C LEU A 284 11.28 -18.61 9.92
N VAL A 285 11.88 -18.69 8.73
CA VAL A 285 12.49 -19.90 8.17
C VAL A 285 13.72 -20.35 8.95
N ARG A 286 14.52 -19.40 9.46
CA ARG A 286 15.72 -19.67 10.27
C ARG A 286 15.79 -18.69 11.46
N PRO A 287 16.44 -19.05 12.58
CA PRO A 287 16.57 -18.16 13.73
C PRO A 287 17.31 -16.87 13.39
N TRP A 288 18.42 -16.97 12.63
CA TRP A 288 19.24 -15.81 12.31
C TRP A 288 18.52 -14.80 11.40
N THR A 289 17.70 -15.25 10.44
CA THR A 289 16.89 -14.34 9.61
C THR A 289 15.76 -13.72 10.41
N THR A 290 15.16 -14.46 11.34
CA THR A 290 14.16 -13.89 12.26
C THR A 290 14.79 -12.78 13.11
N ALA A 291 15.99 -13.03 13.64
CA ALA A 291 16.75 -12.05 14.41
C ALA A 291 17.08 -10.80 13.59
N ALA A 292 17.57 -10.99 12.36
CA ALA A 292 17.90 -9.90 11.46
C ALA A 292 16.66 -9.08 11.05
N ALA A 293 15.53 -9.74 10.73
CA ALA A 293 14.29 -9.06 10.37
C ALA A 293 13.72 -8.24 11.53
N LEU A 294 13.61 -8.83 12.73
CA LEU A 294 13.17 -8.09 13.93
C LEU A 294 14.17 -7.00 14.32
N GLY A 295 15.48 -7.26 14.19
CA GLY A 295 16.52 -6.26 14.38
C GLY A 295 16.39 -5.07 13.44
N MET A 296 16.06 -5.30 12.16
CA MET A 296 15.73 -4.21 11.24
C MET A 296 14.49 -3.45 11.68
N VAL A 297 13.42 -4.11 12.15
CA VAL A 297 12.24 -3.41 12.69
C VAL A 297 12.63 -2.51 13.86
N VAL A 298 13.50 -2.97 14.76
CA VAL A 298 14.04 -2.16 15.87
C VAL A 298 14.79 -0.94 15.34
N LEU A 299 15.71 -1.14 14.40
CA LEU A 299 16.54 -0.05 13.84
C LEU A 299 15.70 0.96 13.07
N VAL A 300 14.77 0.50 12.23
CA VAL A 300 13.86 1.37 11.46
C VAL A 300 12.91 2.11 12.39
N GLY A 301 12.33 1.43 13.38
CA GLY A 301 11.46 2.08 14.36
C GLY A 301 12.18 3.15 15.17
N ALA A 302 13.43 2.88 15.61
CA ALA A 302 14.28 3.86 16.28
C ALA A 302 14.62 5.04 15.36
N LEU A 303 14.98 4.78 14.10
CA LEU A 303 15.25 5.82 13.10
C LEU A 303 14.03 6.71 12.87
N VAL A 304 12.85 6.13 12.66
CA VAL A 304 11.61 6.89 12.41
C VAL A 304 11.20 7.69 13.65
N ALA A 305 11.30 7.11 14.85
CA ALA A 305 11.01 7.81 16.10
C ALA A 305 11.97 8.98 16.35
N THR A 306 13.27 8.80 16.07
CA THR A 306 14.26 9.88 16.20
C THR A 306 14.06 10.98 15.16
N LEU A 307 13.84 10.63 13.89
CA LEU A 307 13.54 11.61 12.84
C LEU A 307 12.26 12.40 13.13
N ALA A 308 11.20 11.73 13.58
CA ALA A 308 9.95 12.39 13.97
C ALA A 308 10.15 13.40 15.10
N ARG A 309 11.15 13.19 15.99
CA ARG A 309 11.51 14.13 17.04
C ARG A 309 12.39 15.28 16.56
N VAL A 310 13.38 14.99 15.71
CA VAL A 310 14.45 15.94 15.35
C VAL A 310 14.03 16.87 14.21
N LEU A 311 13.29 16.38 13.22
CA LEU A 311 13.01 17.16 12.00
C LEU A 311 12.20 18.44 12.27
N PRO A 312 11.13 18.43 13.10
CA PRO A 312 10.38 19.65 13.40
C PRO A 312 11.20 20.71 14.14
N SER A 313 12.15 20.28 15.00
CA SER A 313 13.02 21.22 15.73
C SER A 313 14.07 21.92 14.86
N LEU A 314 14.26 21.49 13.61
CA LEU A 314 15.14 22.18 12.67
C LEU A 314 14.42 23.31 11.93
N ASP A 315 13.12 23.17 11.67
CA ASP A 315 12.33 24.11 10.88
C ASP A 315 11.70 25.24 11.71
N ASP A 316 11.38 24.98 12.98
CA ASP A 316 10.71 25.97 13.84
C ASP A 316 11.50 26.25 15.13
N VAL A 317 12.29 27.33 15.11
CA VAL A 317 13.02 27.84 16.28
C VAL A 317 12.07 28.40 17.35
N SER A 318 10.78 28.60 17.02
CA SER A 318 9.83 29.37 17.82
C SER A 318 8.68 28.58 18.43
N SER A 319 8.46 27.32 18.04
CA SER A 319 7.48 26.44 18.68
C SER A 319 8.11 25.13 19.15
N ASP A 320 8.19 24.94 20.47
CA ASP A 320 8.66 23.69 21.10
C ASP A 320 7.59 22.56 21.01
N GLU A 321 6.55 22.75 20.18
CA GLU A 321 5.39 21.89 20.13
C GLU A 321 5.41 20.96 18.90
N MET A 322 5.69 19.69 19.16
CA MET A 322 5.62 18.61 18.18
C MET A 322 4.23 18.57 17.49
N PRO A 323 4.14 18.48 16.15
CA PRO A 323 2.87 18.21 15.47
C PRO A 323 2.23 16.89 15.95
N PRO A 324 0.91 16.83 16.20
CA PRO A 324 0.25 15.64 16.75
C PRO A 324 0.47 14.36 15.93
N HIS A 325 0.44 14.46 14.60
CA HIS A 325 0.62 13.32 13.71
C HIS A 325 2.05 12.75 13.75
N LEU A 326 3.08 13.58 13.89
CA LEU A 326 4.47 13.13 14.08
C LEU A 326 4.66 12.47 15.45
N GLY A 327 3.95 12.97 16.47
CA GLY A 327 3.83 12.31 17.77
C GLY A 327 3.28 10.88 17.65
N GLN A 328 2.24 10.68 16.84
CA GLN A 328 1.65 9.36 16.57
C GLN A 328 2.58 8.47 15.76
N ILE A 329 3.14 8.96 14.65
CA ILE A 329 4.04 8.19 13.76
C ILE A 329 5.29 7.73 14.54
N GLY A 330 5.97 8.66 15.22
CA GLY A 330 7.14 8.32 16.04
C GLY A 330 6.79 7.44 17.25
N GLY A 331 5.61 7.63 17.84
CA GLY A 331 5.09 6.77 18.89
C GLY A 331 4.87 5.33 18.43
N PHE A 332 4.18 5.12 17.31
CA PHE A 332 4.00 3.79 16.70
C PHE A 332 5.34 3.14 16.36
N ALA A 333 6.29 3.91 15.82
CA ALA A 333 7.62 3.43 15.48
C ALA A 333 8.41 2.99 16.73
N ALA A 334 8.40 3.80 17.80
CA ALA A 334 9.04 3.47 19.07
C ALA A 334 8.39 2.25 19.75
N GLY A 335 7.06 2.21 19.81
CA GLY A 335 6.31 1.07 20.34
C GLY A 335 6.59 -0.22 19.58
N GLY A 336 6.61 -0.15 18.24
CA GLY A 336 6.95 -1.29 17.37
C GLY A 336 8.39 -1.79 17.57
N ALA A 337 9.36 -0.88 17.68
CA ALA A 337 10.75 -1.24 17.97
C ALA A 337 10.87 -1.94 19.34
N LEU A 338 10.23 -1.40 20.38
CA LEU A 338 10.27 -1.97 21.73
C LEU A 338 9.55 -3.33 21.80
N LEU A 339 8.48 -3.51 21.02
CA LEU A 339 7.78 -4.78 20.89
C LEU A 339 8.63 -5.85 20.18
N ALA A 340 9.40 -5.46 19.16
CA ALA A 340 10.22 -6.36 18.35
C ALA A 340 11.54 -6.75 19.05
N LEU A 341 12.09 -5.89 19.90
CA LEU A 341 13.41 -6.05 20.52
C LEU A 341 13.59 -7.38 21.29
N PRO A 342 12.66 -7.79 22.17
CA PRO A 342 12.76 -9.08 22.86
C PRO A 342 12.85 -10.26 21.90
N GLY A 343 12.04 -10.25 20.83
CA GLY A 343 12.03 -11.30 19.82
C GLY A 343 13.31 -11.33 18.97
N ALA A 344 13.87 -10.15 18.65
CA ALA A 344 15.15 -10.06 17.95
C ALA A 344 16.29 -10.70 18.76
N ILE A 345 16.36 -10.38 20.06
CA ILE A 345 17.34 -10.94 20.97
C ILE A 345 17.10 -12.45 21.16
N ALA A 346 15.85 -12.87 21.36
CA ALA A 346 15.50 -14.28 21.50
C ALA A 346 15.95 -15.12 20.29
N ALA A 347 15.65 -14.65 19.08
CA ALA A 347 16.00 -15.32 17.84
C ALA A 347 17.53 -15.35 17.63
N PHE A 348 18.25 -14.29 18.01
CA PHE A 348 19.71 -14.25 17.94
C PHE A 348 20.36 -15.25 18.92
N VAL A 349 19.85 -15.30 20.15
CA VAL A 349 20.30 -16.24 21.19
C VAL A 349 20.01 -17.68 20.77
N ALA A 350 18.85 -17.94 20.17
CA ALA A 350 18.51 -19.24 19.60
C ALA A 350 19.41 -19.60 18.41
N ALA A 351 19.74 -18.65 17.54
CA ALA A 351 20.70 -18.86 16.45
C ALA A 351 22.10 -19.25 16.94
N SER A 352 22.45 -18.82 18.16
CA SER A 352 23.72 -19.13 18.82
C SER A 352 23.72 -20.51 19.49
N GLY A 353 22.64 -21.30 19.38
CA GLY A 353 22.55 -22.65 19.93
C GLY A 353 22.35 -22.70 21.45
N MET A 354 21.96 -21.59 22.09
CA MET A 354 21.73 -21.55 23.53
C MET A 354 20.43 -22.26 23.96
N SER A 355 20.33 -22.63 25.24
CA SER A 355 19.16 -23.30 25.80
C SER A 355 17.91 -22.41 25.78
N ALA A 356 16.73 -23.04 25.81
CA ALA A 356 15.44 -22.33 25.85
C ALA A 356 15.33 -21.38 27.06
N SER A 357 15.89 -21.75 28.22
CA SER A 357 15.95 -20.88 29.40
C SER A 357 16.76 -19.62 29.14
N ALA A 358 17.90 -19.72 28.47
CA ALA A 358 18.71 -18.57 28.08
C ALA A 358 17.97 -17.69 27.07
N VAL A 359 17.32 -18.28 26.07
CA VAL A 359 16.51 -17.55 25.07
C VAL A 359 15.46 -16.67 25.75
N LEU A 360 14.67 -17.22 26.66
CA LEU A 360 13.60 -16.48 27.35
C LEU A 360 14.15 -15.44 28.33
N ALA A 361 15.24 -15.76 29.05
CA ALA A 361 15.88 -14.82 29.96
C ALA A 361 16.44 -13.59 29.21
N TRP A 362 17.13 -13.81 28.09
CA TRP A 362 17.64 -12.74 27.24
C TRP A 362 16.52 -11.94 26.57
N ALA A 363 15.41 -12.57 26.19
CA ALA A 363 14.24 -11.88 25.68
C ALA A 363 13.63 -10.90 26.72
N LEU A 364 13.45 -11.35 27.97
CA LEU A 364 13.05 -10.47 29.07
C LEU A 364 14.09 -9.36 29.34
N GLY A 365 15.39 -9.70 29.23
CA GLY A 365 16.48 -8.73 29.27
C GLY A 365 16.35 -7.65 28.18
N GLY A 366 15.88 -8.02 26.99
CA GLY A 366 15.54 -7.10 25.91
C GLY A 366 14.44 -6.12 26.28
N SER A 367 13.34 -6.59 26.88
CA SER A 367 12.28 -5.72 27.39
C SER A 367 12.79 -4.78 28.49
N ALA A 368 13.62 -5.28 29.41
CA ALA A 368 14.24 -4.48 30.47
C ALA A 368 15.19 -3.41 29.90
N LEU A 369 15.98 -3.76 28.87
CA LEU A 369 16.83 -2.81 28.16
C LEU A 369 15.99 -1.72 27.48
N GLY A 370 14.91 -2.11 26.80
CA GLY A 370 13.97 -1.15 26.19
C GLY A 370 13.38 -0.19 27.22
N LEU A 371 12.97 -0.71 28.38
CA LEU A 371 12.49 0.10 29.50
C LEU A 371 13.57 1.07 30.03
N ALA A 372 14.82 0.63 30.16
CA ALA A 372 15.93 1.48 30.59
C ALA A 372 16.19 2.62 29.59
N VAL A 373 16.16 2.33 28.28
CA VAL A 373 16.30 3.35 27.23
C VAL A 373 15.15 4.36 27.31
N VAL A 374 13.90 3.89 27.40
CA VAL A 374 12.73 4.77 27.54
C VAL A 374 12.84 5.63 28.81
N ALA A 375 13.31 5.06 29.91
CA ALA A 375 13.52 5.81 31.14
C ALA A 375 14.57 6.92 31.00
N ALA A 376 15.63 6.68 30.23
CA ALA A 376 16.67 7.67 29.95
C ALA A 376 16.16 8.82 29.05
N VAL A 377 15.26 8.55 28.09
CA VAL A 377 14.79 9.55 27.11
C VAL A 377 13.39 10.12 27.40
N ARG A 378 12.73 9.69 28.49
CA ARG A 378 11.33 10.05 28.81
C ARG A 378 11.05 11.55 28.84
N SER A 379 12.01 12.34 29.29
CA SER A 379 11.91 13.81 29.38
C SER A 379 11.96 14.48 28.00
N THR A 380 12.59 13.84 27.01
CA THR A 380 12.81 14.43 25.68
C THR A 380 11.59 14.27 24.78
N VAL A 381 10.83 13.18 24.95
CA VAL A 381 9.63 12.90 24.13
C VAL A 381 8.48 12.26 24.94
N PRO A 382 7.82 13.00 25.85
CA PRO A 382 6.73 12.46 26.67
C PRO A 382 5.58 11.85 25.86
N ARG A 383 5.36 12.35 24.63
CA ARG A 383 4.30 11.88 23.72
C ARG A 383 4.50 10.43 23.24
N TYR A 384 5.70 9.86 23.32
CA TYR A 384 5.96 8.47 22.92
C TYR A 384 5.67 7.46 24.04
N LEU A 385 5.58 7.91 25.30
CA LEU A 385 5.44 7.03 26.45
C LEU A 385 4.25 6.07 26.37
N PRO A 386 3.03 6.48 25.96
CA PRO A 386 1.90 5.56 25.84
C PRO A 386 2.15 4.40 24.88
N TYR A 387 2.91 4.63 23.81
CA TYR A 387 3.23 3.60 22.82
C TYR A 387 4.40 2.73 23.29
N ALA A 388 5.38 3.35 23.96
CA ALA A 388 6.53 2.66 24.51
C ALA A 388 6.13 1.66 25.61
N THR A 389 5.20 2.04 26.50
CA THR A 389 4.71 1.13 27.55
C THR A 389 3.99 -0.08 26.96
N VAL A 390 3.14 0.14 25.95
CA VAL A 390 2.48 -0.94 25.20
C VAL A 390 3.51 -1.86 24.53
N GLY A 391 4.55 -1.31 23.91
CA GLY A 391 5.61 -2.08 23.28
C GLY A 391 6.37 -2.96 24.29
N ILE A 392 6.80 -2.39 25.41
CA ILE A 392 7.54 -3.10 26.47
C ILE A 392 6.67 -4.19 27.11
N ALA A 393 5.46 -3.84 27.53
CA ALA A 393 4.53 -4.78 28.16
C ALA A 393 4.13 -5.90 27.19
N GLY A 394 3.86 -5.57 25.92
CA GLY A 394 3.54 -6.54 24.87
C GLY A 394 4.69 -7.51 24.64
N GLY A 395 5.92 -7.01 24.49
CA GLY A 395 7.10 -7.84 24.24
C GLY A 395 7.42 -8.78 25.42
N ALA A 396 7.29 -8.28 26.65
CA ALA A 396 7.47 -9.09 27.85
C ALA A 396 6.37 -10.15 28.00
N THR A 397 5.12 -9.80 27.69
CA THR A 397 3.98 -10.74 27.71
C THR A 397 4.14 -11.84 26.68
N LEU A 398 4.54 -11.50 25.45
CA LEU A 398 4.83 -12.49 24.40
C LEU A 398 5.96 -13.45 24.82
N THR A 399 6.98 -12.93 25.51
CA THR A 399 8.06 -13.76 26.07
C THR A 399 7.53 -14.72 27.14
N ALA A 400 6.64 -14.26 28.02
CA ALA A 400 6.01 -15.13 29.02
C ALA A 400 5.13 -16.21 28.37
N LEU A 401 4.35 -15.86 27.34
CA LEU A 401 3.54 -16.83 26.58
C LEU A 401 4.41 -17.86 25.86
N ALA A 402 5.56 -17.46 25.32
CA ALA A 402 6.52 -18.37 24.69
C ALA A 402 7.11 -19.40 25.67
N SER A 403 7.01 -19.19 26.99
CA SER A 403 7.45 -20.17 27.99
C SER A 403 6.51 -21.37 28.15
N ILE A 404 5.23 -21.25 27.77
CA ILE A 404 4.20 -22.30 27.94
C ILE A 404 4.62 -23.65 27.33
N PRO A 405 5.04 -23.74 26.06
CA PRO A 405 5.39 -25.03 25.46
C PRO A 405 6.74 -25.61 25.94
N THR A 406 7.52 -24.87 26.74
CA THR A 406 8.90 -25.26 27.08
C THR A 406 9.03 -26.11 28.34
N GLY A 407 7.94 -26.28 29.10
CA GLY A 407 7.96 -26.96 30.41
C GLY A 407 8.73 -26.21 31.50
N LEU A 408 9.16 -24.97 31.23
CA LEU A 408 9.85 -24.11 32.20
C LEU A 408 8.84 -23.50 33.21
N PRO A 409 9.31 -22.96 34.36
CA PRO A 409 8.43 -22.37 35.38
C PRO A 409 7.71 -21.11 34.87
N ILE A 410 6.52 -21.27 34.29
CA ILE A 410 5.72 -20.21 33.66
C ILE A 410 5.51 -19.03 34.62
N GLY A 411 5.30 -19.30 35.92
CA GLY A 411 5.09 -18.28 36.95
C GLY A 411 6.22 -17.26 37.06
N VAL A 412 7.48 -17.67 36.84
CA VAL A 412 8.64 -16.77 36.90
C VAL A 412 8.63 -15.78 35.74
N TYR A 413 8.39 -16.28 34.52
CA TYR A 413 8.35 -15.43 33.32
C TYR A 413 7.13 -14.51 33.32
N ALA A 414 5.97 -15.01 33.77
CA ALA A 414 4.75 -14.21 33.92
C ALA A 414 4.93 -13.09 34.96
N ALA A 415 5.54 -13.39 36.12
CA ALA A 415 5.82 -12.39 37.14
C ALA A 415 6.80 -11.32 36.64
N ALA A 416 7.87 -11.72 35.94
CA ALA A 416 8.82 -10.78 35.34
C ALA A 416 8.16 -9.88 34.29
N ALA A 417 7.30 -10.44 33.44
CA ALA A 417 6.56 -9.67 32.44
C ALA A 417 5.58 -8.68 33.08
N ALA A 418 4.85 -9.10 34.12
CA ALA A 418 3.97 -8.22 34.88
C ALA A 418 4.74 -7.08 35.55
N LEU A 419 5.88 -7.37 36.17
CA LEU A 419 6.74 -6.36 36.78
C LEU A 419 7.21 -5.33 35.75
N LEU A 420 7.70 -5.77 34.59
CA LEU A 420 8.12 -4.87 33.52
C LEU A 420 6.98 -3.98 33.01
N GLY A 421 5.78 -4.54 32.85
CA GLY A 421 4.59 -3.76 32.47
C GLY A 421 4.21 -2.71 33.51
N VAL A 422 4.21 -3.08 34.80
CA VAL A 422 3.92 -2.15 35.90
C VAL A 422 4.97 -1.04 35.97
N VAL A 423 6.26 -1.37 35.90
CA VAL A 423 7.32 -0.34 35.93
C VAL A 423 7.24 0.58 34.72
N ALA A 424 6.89 0.06 33.53
CA ALA A 424 6.68 0.90 32.35
C ALA A 424 5.52 1.89 32.54
N GLU A 425 4.39 1.46 33.11
CA GLU A 425 3.27 2.38 33.39
C GLU A 425 3.57 3.36 34.53
N LEU A 426 4.29 2.93 35.57
CA LEU A 426 4.77 3.85 36.62
C LEU A 426 5.71 4.93 36.04
N LEU A 427 6.59 4.55 35.12
CA LEU A 427 7.48 5.46 34.42
C LEU A 427 6.70 6.51 33.60
N ARG A 428 5.63 6.07 32.92
CA ARG A 428 4.72 6.95 32.19
C ARG A 428 3.97 7.89 33.14
N ALA A 429 3.41 7.36 34.22
CA ALA A 429 2.67 8.13 35.22
C ALA A 429 3.55 9.17 35.95
N ALA A 430 4.82 8.86 36.16
CA ALA A 430 5.79 9.76 36.78
C ALA A 430 6.31 10.88 35.85
N THR A 431 6.02 10.82 34.55
CA THR A 431 6.48 11.83 33.59
C THR A 431 5.41 12.92 33.40
N PRO A 432 5.73 14.21 33.64
CA PRO A 432 4.75 15.29 33.48
C PRO A 432 4.18 15.38 32.07
N PRO A 433 2.89 15.68 31.89
CA PRO A 433 2.33 15.96 30.57
C PRO A 433 2.97 17.23 29.98
N PRO A 434 3.10 17.32 28.64
CA PRO A 434 3.59 18.54 28.00
C PRO A 434 2.68 19.72 28.36
N SER A 435 3.28 20.84 28.77
CA SER A 435 2.55 22.06 29.12
C SER A 435 1.77 22.55 27.90
N ARG A 436 0.43 22.62 28.00
CA ARG A 436 -0.38 23.34 27.01
C ARG A 436 0.00 24.82 27.13
N SER A 437 0.51 25.41 26.05
CA SER A 437 0.65 26.86 25.98
C SER A 437 -0.73 27.49 26.22
N PRO A 438 -0.84 28.53 27.07
CA PRO A 438 -2.12 29.19 27.30
C PRO A 438 -2.65 29.71 25.96
N SER A 439 -3.89 29.36 25.65
CA SER A 439 -4.62 29.86 24.49
C SER A 439 -4.47 31.38 24.44
N ARG A 440 -3.87 31.91 23.37
CA ARG A 440 -3.79 33.34 23.11
C ARG A 440 -5.23 33.90 23.21
N PRO A 441 -5.52 34.85 24.11
CA PRO A 441 -6.85 35.43 24.18
C PRO A 441 -7.17 36.02 22.80
N SER A 442 -8.36 35.71 22.29
CA SER A 442 -8.89 36.32 21.07
C SER A 442 -8.84 37.83 21.23
N ALA A 443 -7.87 38.48 20.60
CA ALA A 443 -7.87 39.92 20.45
C ALA A 443 -9.05 40.26 19.54
N GLY A 444 -10.19 40.57 20.14
CA GLY A 444 -11.27 41.23 19.44
C GLY A 444 -10.76 42.58 18.94
N ARG A 445 -10.83 42.78 17.63
CA ARG A 445 -11.16 44.05 16.98
C ARG A 445 -11.92 43.77 15.72
#